data_AF-A0A6G1LCC1-F1
#
_entry.id   AF-A0A6G1LCC1-F1
#
_cell.length_a   1.000
_cell.length_b   1.000
_cell.length_c   1.000
_cell.angle_alpha   90.00
_cell.angle_beta   90.00
_cell.angle_gamma   90.00
#
_symmetry.space_group_name_H-M   'P 1'
#
loop_
_entity.id
_entity.type
_entity.pdbx_description
1 polymer ?
#
loop_
_entity_poly.entity_id
_entity_poly.type
_entity_poly.pdbx_seq_one_letter_code
_entity_poly.pdbx_strand_id
1 'polypeptide(L)'
;MSPKAMAHGTATTNHKHPVTDLECHLLNIAPELRNIIYEYTFISDDDPNATSLLHAKPPTDELTRTCRRIYDEANGIFRHAQKQYWTSSAFTIDNDDVLAL
;
A
#
# COMPACT_ATOMS: atom_id res chain seq x y z
N MET A 1 41.80 -58.14 -5.30
CA MET A 1 42.07 -56.95 -4.47
C MET A 1 41.45 -55.74 -5.17
N SER A 2 40.45 -55.13 -4.52
CA SER A 2 39.73 -53.89 -4.88
C SER A 2 40.63 -52.62 -4.74
N PRO A 3 40.16 -51.36 -4.95
CA PRO A 3 39.23 -50.75 -5.93
C PRO A 3 39.67 -49.33 -6.42
N LYS A 4 38.71 -48.59 -7.05
CA LYS A 4 38.52 -47.11 -7.14
C LYS A 4 39.12 -46.42 -8.39
N ALA A 5 38.45 -45.47 -9.07
CA ALA A 5 37.51 -44.47 -8.56
C ALA A 5 36.29 -44.20 -9.47
N MET A 6 35.16 -43.92 -8.81
CA MET A 6 33.96 -43.34 -9.39
C MET A 6 34.19 -41.84 -9.61
N ALA A 7 34.02 -41.36 -10.84
CA ALA A 7 33.83 -39.95 -11.11
C ALA A 7 32.33 -39.65 -11.00
N HIS A 8 31.91 -39.21 -9.81
CA HIS A 8 30.60 -38.58 -9.63
C HIS A 8 30.65 -37.22 -10.33
N GLY A 9 30.12 -37.15 -11.54
CA GLY A 9 29.68 -35.88 -12.11
C GLY A 9 28.46 -35.42 -11.30
N THR A 10 28.67 -34.46 -10.40
CA THR A 10 27.59 -33.78 -9.70
C THR A 10 26.85 -32.90 -10.70
N ALA A 11 25.74 -33.41 -11.23
CA ALA A 11 24.72 -32.57 -11.83
C ALA A 11 24.17 -31.67 -10.71
N THR A 12 24.60 -30.42 -10.69
CA THR A 12 23.99 -29.38 -9.87
C THR A 12 22.58 -29.15 -10.41
N THR A 13 21.62 -29.88 -9.86
CA THR A 13 20.21 -29.60 -10.07
C THR A 13 19.95 -28.26 -9.40
N ASN A 14 19.97 -27.19 -10.18
CA ASN A 14 19.38 -25.91 -9.80
C ASN A 14 17.92 -26.19 -9.48
N HIS A 15 17.63 -26.44 -8.20
CA HIS A 15 16.28 -26.43 -7.68
C HIS A 15 15.79 -24.99 -7.81
N LYS A 16 15.29 -24.63 -9.00
CA LYS A 16 14.32 -23.55 -9.15
C LYS A 16 13.17 -23.95 -8.24
N HIS A 17 13.16 -23.40 -7.03
CA HIS A 17 11.97 -23.38 -6.22
C HIS A 17 10.87 -22.78 -7.10
N PRO A 18 9.71 -23.43 -7.24
CA PRO A 18 8.61 -22.81 -7.96
C PRO A 18 8.21 -21.60 -7.14
N VAL A 19 8.67 -20.42 -7.56
CA VAL A 19 7.99 -19.18 -7.18
C VAL A 19 6.61 -19.35 -7.79
N THR A 20 5.66 -19.79 -6.97
CA THR A 20 4.24 -19.64 -7.31
C THR A 20 4.10 -18.18 -7.65
N ASP A 21 3.83 -17.88 -8.92
CA ASP A 21 3.61 -16.54 -9.41
C ASP A 21 2.58 -15.92 -8.47
N LEU A 22 3.03 -15.03 -7.57
CA LEU A 22 2.20 -14.53 -6.50
C LEU A 22 1.32 -13.45 -7.13
N GLU A 23 0.28 -13.92 -7.82
CA GLU A 23 -0.64 -13.04 -8.52
C GLU A 23 -1.22 -12.04 -7.52
N CYS A 24 -1.17 -10.76 -7.89
CA CYS A 24 -1.82 -9.73 -7.13
C CYS A 24 -3.33 -9.94 -7.23
N HIS A 25 -3.96 -10.54 -6.21
CA HIS A 25 -5.40 -10.82 -6.20
C HIS A 25 -6.25 -9.58 -6.46
N LEU A 26 -5.78 -8.40 -6.02
CA LEU A 26 -6.43 -7.13 -6.32
C LEU A 26 -6.47 -6.83 -7.82
N LEU A 27 -5.47 -7.24 -8.60
CA LEU A 27 -5.44 -7.03 -10.05
C LEU A 27 -6.24 -8.07 -10.84
N ASN A 28 -6.73 -9.13 -10.18
CA ASN A 28 -7.52 -10.20 -10.78
C ASN A 28 -9.04 -9.93 -10.73
N ILE A 29 -9.49 -8.91 -10.01
CA ILE A 29 -10.90 -8.48 -10.01
C ILE A 29 -11.17 -7.42 -11.09
N ALA A 30 -12.44 -7.21 -11.44
CA ALA A 30 -12.85 -6.24 -12.45
C ALA A 30 -12.42 -4.79 -12.08
N PRO A 31 -12.05 -3.94 -13.05
CA PRO A 31 -11.61 -2.56 -12.80
C PRO A 31 -12.60 -1.73 -11.96
N GLU A 32 -13.90 -1.92 -12.17
CA GLU A 32 -14.97 -1.23 -11.45
C GLU A 32 -14.95 -1.57 -9.95
N LEU A 33 -14.66 -2.83 -9.61
CA LEU A 33 -14.51 -3.25 -8.21
C LEU A 33 -13.21 -2.74 -7.60
N ARG A 34 -12.13 -2.61 -8.39
CA ARG A 34 -10.88 -1.99 -7.93
C ARG A 34 -11.09 -0.52 -7.59
N ASN A 35 -11.82 0.22 -8.43
CA ASN A 35 -12.16 1.63 -8.15
C ASN A 35 -12.88 1.79 -6.81
N ILE A 36 -13.86 0.93 -6.52
CA ILE A 36 -14.57 0.95 -5.23
C ILE A 36 -13.60 0.71 -4.07
N ILE A 37 -12.68 -0.27 -4.20
CA ILE A 37 -11.67 -0.52 -3.17
C ILE A 37 -10.72 0.68 -3.01
N TYR A 38 -10.33 1.31 -4.11
CA TYR A 38 -9.50 2.53 -4.08
C TYR A 38 -10.21 3.67 -3.34
N GLU A 39 -11.50 3.88 -3.59
CA GLU A 39 -12.28 4.86 -2.85
C GLU A 39 -12.27 4.54 -1.35
N TYR A 40 -12.61 3.33 -0.94
CA TYR A 40 -12.63 2.94 0.48
C TYR A 40 -11.26 3.03 1.16
N THR A 41 -10.17 2.73 0.45
CA THR A 41 -8.81 2.80 1.01
C THR A 41 -8.32 4.23 1.21
N PHE A 42 -8.88 5.20 0.50
CA PHE A 42 -8.52 6.62 0.63
C PHE A 42 -9.56 7.46 1.39
N ILE A 43 -10.59 6.84 1.98
CA ILE A 43 -11.49 7.53 2.90
C ILE A 43 -10.71 7.91 4.16
N SER A 44 -10.76 9.18 4.54
CA SER A 44 -10.36 9.63 5.86
C SER A 44 -11.43 9.24 6.88
N ASP A 45 -11.01 8.86 8.10
CA ASP A 45 -11.94 8.74 9.22
C ASP A 45 -12.53 10.14 9.50
N ASP A 46 -13.76 10.37 9.04
CA ASP A 46 -14.48 11.62 9.30
C ASP A 46 -14.90 11.62 10.77
N ASP A 47 -14.11 12.27 11.63
CA ASP A 47 -14.58 12.64 12.96
C ASP A 47 -15.65 13.74 12.80
N PRO A 48 -16.87 13.56 13.30
CA PRO A 48 -17.89 14.61 13.26
C PRO A 48 -17.49 15.87 14.04
N ASN A 49 -16.48 15.79 14.91
CA ASN A 49 -15.88 16.93 15.57
C ASN A 49 -14.72 17.52 14.76
N ALA A 50 -14.41 18.80 15.01
CA ALA A 50 -13.26 19.43 14.38
C ALA A 50 -11.97 18.65 14.71
N THR A 51 -11.21 18.30 13.66
CA THR A 51 -9.98 17.52 13.79
C THR A 51 -8.84 18.44 14.19
N SER A 52 -8.10 18.10 15.25
CA SER A 52 -6.87 18.80 15.59
C SER A 52 -5.90 18.74 14.41
N LEU A 53 -5.40 19.89 13.95
CA LEU A 53 -4.49 19.96 12.80
C LEU A 53 -3.19 19.20 13.05
N LEU A 54 -2.72 19.16 14.31
CA LEU A 54 -1.53 18.41 14.75
C LEU A 54 -1.74 16.89 14.69
N HIS A 55 -2.98 16.44 14.81
CA HIS A 55 -3.34 15.02 14.84
C HIS A 55 -4.14 14.59 13.60
N ALA A 56 -4.20 15.43 12.57
CA ALA A 56 -4.86 15.15 11.31
C ALA A 56 -4.29 13.88 10.68
N LYS A 57 -5.18 12.99 10.22
CA LYS A 57 -4.86 11.72 9.55
C LYS A 57 -5.40 11.76 8.12
N PRO A 58 -4.68 12.39 7.19
CA PRO A 58 -5.06 12.37 5.79
C PRO A 58 -4.95 10.95 5.21
N PRO A 59 -5.60 10.68 4.06
CA PRO A 59 -5.41 9.44 3.31
C PRO A 59 -3.92 9.16 3.03
N THR A 60 -3.49 7.90 3.12
CA THR A 60 -2.11 7.48 2.88
C THR A 60 -1.88 7.04 1.43
N ASP A 61 -0.63 7.15 0.96
CA ASP A 61 -0.25 6.80 -0.42
C ASP A 61 0.22 5.35 -0.58
N GLU A 62 0.14 4.54 0.48
CA GLU A 62 0.74 3.20 0.57
C GLU A 62 0.29 2.28 -0.58
N LEU A 63 -1.00 2.31 -0.92
CA LEU A 63 -1.55 1.49 -1.99
C LEU A 63 -0.96 1.88 -3.36
N THR A 64 -0.80 3.19 -3.62
CA THR A 64 -0.24 3.69 -4.88
C THR A 64 1.24 3.32 -5.05
N ARG A 65 1.93 2.97 -3.96
CA ARG A 65 3.35 2.60 -3.95
C ARG A 65 3.61 1.10 -4.19
N THR A 66 2.56 0.28 -4.27
CA THR A 66 2.69 -1.18 -4.41
C THR A 66 3.21 -1.61 -5.77
N CYS A 67 2.60 -1.16 -6.86
CA CYS A 67 3.04 -1.45 -8.23
C CYS A 67 2.56 -0.37 -9.22
N ARG A 68 3.21 -0.32 -10.40
CA ARG A 68 2.89 0.68 -11.45
C ARG A 68 1.43 0.64 -11.88
N ARG A 69 0.84 -0.55 -12.02
CA ARG A 69 -0.56 -0.68 -12.45
C ARG A 69 -1.53 -0.09 -11.42
N ILE A 70 -1.34 -0.39 -10.14
CA ILE A 70 -2.16 0.20 -9.07
C ILE A 70 -1.93 1.70 -8.99
N TYR A 71 -0.70 2.18 -9.17
CA TYR A 71 -0.41 3.61 -9.26
C TYR A 71 -1.23 4.29 -10.37
N ASP A 72 -1.16 3.77 -11.60
CA ASP A 72 -1.83 4.38 -12.75
C ASP A 72 -3.35 4.40 -12.60
N GLU A 73 -3.93 3.37 -11.97
CA GLU A 73 -5.37 3.27 -11.72
C GLU A 73 -5.84 4.14 -10.54
N ALA A 74 -5.10 4.13 -9.42
CA ALA A 74 -5.56 4.68 -8.14
C ALA A 74 -5.07 6.12 -7.85
N ASN A 75 -4.00 6.59 -8.50
CA ASN A 75 -3.38 7.88 -8.16
C ASN A 75 -4.33 9.08 -8.35
N GLY A 76 -5.23 9.03 -9.33
CA GLY A 76 -6.25 10.07 -9.51
C GLY A 76 -7.21 10.15 -8.31
N ILE A 77 -7.65 8.99 -7.82
CA ILE A 77 -8.57 8.86 -6.68
C ILE A 77 -7.87 9.32 -5.40
N PHE A 78 -6.63 8.87 -5.17
CA PHE A 78 -5.82 9.29 -4.03
C PHE A 78 -5.66 10.82 -3.97
N ARG A 79 -5.26 11.44 -5.09
CA ARG A 79 -5.07 12.90 -5.16
C ARG A 79 -6.38 13.67 -4.92
N HIS A 80 -7.49 13.13 -5.41
CA HIS A 80 -8.81 13.71 -5.16
C HIS A 80 -9.15 13.64 -3.67
N ALA A 81 -9.03 12.47 -3.04
CA ALA A 81 -9.30 12.26 -1.62
C ALA A 81 -8.40 13.12 -0.72
N GLN A 82 -7.10 13.20 -1.02
CA GLN A 82 -6.17 14.05 -0.27
C GLN A 82 -6.56 15.52 -0.35
N LYS A 83 -6.91 16.01 -1.55
CA LYS A 83 -7.38 17.39 -1.73
C LYS A 83 -8.68 17.63 -0.97
N GLN A 84 -9.62 16.69 -1.07
CA GLN A 84 -10.91 16.78 -0.38
C GLN A 84 -10.69 16.89 1.13
N TYR A 85 -9.93 15.98 1.74
CA TYR A 85 -9.61 16.00 3.17
C TYR A 85 -9.13 17.39 3.64
N TRP A 86 -8.13 17.97 2.98
CA TRP A 86 -7.61 19.27 3.40
C TRP A 86 -8.54 20.45 3.15
N THR A 87 -9.52 20.31 2.26
CA THR A 87 -10.41 21.41 1.87
C THR A 87 -11.79 21.34 2.51
N SER A 88 -12.26 20.15 2.88
CA SER A 88 -13.59 19.95 3.49
C SER A 88 -13.56 19.69 4.99
N SER A 89 -12.43 19.23 5.55
CA SER A 89 -12.34 18.99 6.99
C SER A 89 -12.26 20.29 7.78
N ALA A 90 -12.97 20.34 8.91
CA ALA A 90 -12.84 21.41 9.88
C ALA A 90 -11.65 21.13 10.80
N PHE A 91 -10.65 22.00 10.79
CA PHE A 91 -9.45 21.85 11.63
C PHE A 91 -9.44 22.82 12.81
N THR A 92 -8.95 22.36 13.96
CA THR A 92 -8.64 23.21 15.12
C THR A 92 -7.13 23.26 15.36
N ILE A 93 -6.68 24.36 15.98
CA ILE A 93 -5.33 24.48 16.53
C ILE A 93 -5.51 24.44 18.04
N ASP A 94 -5.06 23.36 18.67
CA ASP A 94 -5.11 23.24 20.12
C ASP A 94 -3.99 24.12 20.70
N ASN A 95 -4.36 25.12 21.51
CA ASN A 95 -3.41 26.08 22.10
C ASN A 95 -2.77 25.58 23.41
N ASP A 96 -2.90 24.30 23.73
CA ASP A 96 -2.44 23.76 25.02
C ASP A 96 -0.91 23.56 25.08
N ASP A 97 -0.20 23.60 23.95
CA ASP A 97 1.27 23.48 23.90
C ASP A 97 2.04 24.76 24.26
N VAL A 98 1.36 25.90 24.45
CA VAL A 98 2.02 27.18 24.77
C VAL A 98 2.40 27.28 26.26
N LEU A 99 2.00 26.32 27.10
CA LEU A 99 2.33 26.28 28.53
C LEU A 99 3.47 25.32 28.90
N ALA A 100 4.13 24.70 27.91
CA ALA A 100 5.23 23.74 28.13
C ALA A 100 6.62 24.26 27.74
N LEU A 101 6.80 25.57 27.56
CA LEU A 101 8.08 26.25 27.29
C LEU A 101 8.46 27.20 28.43
#